data_AF-A0A7C5PFE6-F1
#
_entry.id   AF-A0A7C5PFE6-F1
#
_cell.length_a   1.000
_cell.length_b   1.000
_cell.length_c   1.000
_cell.angle_alpha   90.00
_cell.angle_beta   90.00
_cell.angle_gamma   90.00
#
_symmetry.space_group_name_H-M   'P 1'
#
loop_
_entity.id
_entity.type
_entity.pdbx_description
1 polymer ?
#
loop_
_entity_poly.entity_id
_entity_poly.type
_entity_poly.pdbx_seq_one_letter_code
_entity_poly.pdbx_strand_id
1 'polypeptide(L)'
;MGKYLLPNRTYLIQRLNEPVKKDGKPLVNPFSFGAGYSGLEQKTEETLAGIFSFDYMGSAEFEDGIIQRTLKSISEYFSANDFAAGTCLLPDEKEAYYLCSKEYEKGVKKTIEILYSNERSFYLKEPAWVRESFNSEKYHEKTVGWLELNNAFMFFKDRKIYKQMLELFIEHFV
;
A
#
# COMPACT_ATOMS: atom_id res chain seq x y z
N MET A 1 11.82 -18.92 -18.34
CA MET A 1 10.38 -19.08 -18.02
C MET A 1 9.96 -17.89 -17.18
N GLY A 2 9.24 -16.92 -17.75
CA GLY A 2 8.83 -15.72 -17.02
C GLY A 2 7.77 -16.06 -15.96
N LYS A 3 8.07 -15.84 -14.68
CA LYS A 3 7.10 -16.00 -13.59
C LYS A 3 6.10 -14.83 -13.63
N TYR A 4 5.12 -14.87 -14.54
CA TYR A 4 4.00 -13.92 -14.49
C TYR A 4 2.92 -14.45 -13.56
N LEU A 5 2.93 -14.04 -12.29
CA LEU A 5 1.86 -14.39 -11.36
C LEU A 5 1.38 -13.21 -10.51
N LEU A 6 0.80 -12.21 -11.18
CA LEU A 6 -0.10 -11.21 -10.58
C LEU A 6 -1.12 -10.80 -11.64
N PRO A 7 -2.35 -11.37 -11.60
CA PRO A 7 -3.37 -11.05 -10.58
C PRO A 7 -3.78 -12.23 -9.66
N ASN A 8 -3.53 -13.49 -10.07
CA ASN A 8 -4.06 -14.69 -9.41
C ASN A 8 -3.48 -14.99 -8.00
N ARG A 9 -2.63 -14.11 -7.46
CA ARG A 9 -2.00 -14.23 -6.14
C ARG A 9 -2.32 -13.06 -5.21
N THR A 10 -3.05 -12.07 -5.70
CA THR A 10 -3.46 -10.93 -4.87
C THR A 10 -4.61 -11.36 -3.98
N TYR A 11 -4.40 -11.31 -2.66
CA TYR A 11 -5.36 -11.81 -1.67
C TYR A 11 -5.49 -10.86 -0.47
N LEU A 12 -4.35 -10.40 0.05
CA LEU A 12 -4.26 -9.52 1.22
C LEU A 12 -3.80 -8.13 0.79
N ILE A 13 -4.74 -7.19 0.77
CA ILE A 13 -4.47 -5.77 0.55
C ILE A 13 -4.83 -5.03 1.83
N GLN A 14 -3.86 -4.30 2.39
CA GLN A 14 -4.08 -3.37 3.48
C GLN A 14 -4.35 -1.98 2.89
N ARG A 15 -5.51 -1.40 3.21
CA ARG A 15 -5.86 -0.01 2.84
C ARG A 15 -5.08 0.97 3.73
N LEU A 16 -4.60 2.06 3.13
CA LEU A 16 -3.86 3.12 3.80
C LEU A 16 -4.71 4.38 3.75
N ASN A 17 -4.97 4.98 4.91
CA ASN A 17 -5.75 6.21 5.05
C ASN A 17 -4.83 7.42 5.24
N GLU A 18 -5.38 8.62 5.07
CA GLU A 18 -4.74 9.86 5.49
C GLU A 18 -4.18 9.77 6.93
N PRO A 19 -3.06 10.45 7.23
CA PRO A 19 -2.47 10.40 8.56
C PRO A 19 -3.41 11.00 9.59
N VAL A 20 -3.66 10.27 10.68
CA VAL A 20 -4.50 10.72 11.79
C VAL A 20 -3.73 11.77 12.59
N LYS A 21 -4.37 12.91 12.88
CA LYS A 21 -3.76 13.97 13.67
C LYS A 21 -4.51 14.20 14.98
N LYS A 22 -3.77 14.37 16.07
CA LYS A 22 -4.26 14.84 17.37
C LYS A 22 -3.49 16.12 17.74
N ASP A 23 -4.22 17.20 18.02
CA ASP A 23 -3.63 18.51 18.33
C ASP A 23 -2.64 19.01 17.25
N GLY A 24 -2.97 18.75 15.98
CA GLY A 24 -2.15 19.11 14.81
C GLY A 24 -0.92 18.23 14.58
N LYS A 25 -0.63 17.26 15.47
CA LYS A 25 0.50 16.33 15.35
C LYS A 25 0.03 14.95 14.87
N PRO A 26 0.82 14.23 14.06
CA PRO A 26 0.52 12.84 13.72
C PRO A 26 0.35 11.98 14.97
N LEU A 27 -0.66 11.12 14.98
CA LEU A 27 -0.83 10.11 16.01
C LEU A 27 0.20 9.00 15.75
N VAL A 28 1.16 8.85 16.66
CA VAL A 28 2.36 8.00 16.48
C VAL A 28 2.04 6.53 16.18
N ASN A 29 0.89 6.03 16.62
CA ASN A 29 0.46 4.69 16.24
C ASN A 29 -0.36 4.77 14.93
N PRO A 30 0.24 4.43 13.76
CA PRO A 30 -0.52 4.41 12.52
C PRO A 30 -1.50 3.22 12.49
N PHE A 31 -1.36 2.24 13.39
CA PHE A 31 -2.25 1.08 13.47
C PHE A 31 -3.47 1.41 14.31
N SER A 32 -4.64 1.25 13.70
CA SER A 32 -5.93 1.35 14.37
C SER A 32 -6.36 0.05 15.05
N PHE A 33 -5.52 -1.00 15.05
CA PHE A 33 -5.84 -2.39 15.45
C PHE A 33 -4.69 -3.09 16.19
N GLY A 34 -4.94 -4.31 16.70
CA GLY A 34 -3.93 -5.22 17.24
C GLY A 34 -3.19 -4.75 18.49
N ALA A 35 -3.89 -4.43 19.59
CA ALA A 35 -3.32 -3.97 20.87
C ALA A 35 -2.26 -2.84 20.78
N GLY A 36 -2.13 -2.17 19.63
CA GLY A 36 -1.08 -1.20 19.34
C GLY A 36 0.30 -1.79 19.01
N TYR A 37 0.41 -3.08 18.67
CA TYR A 37 1.70 -3.70 18.34
C TYR A 37 1.92 -3.78 16.83
N SER A 38 2.70 -2.83 16.31
CA SER A 38 3.07 -2.78 14.89
C SER A 38 4.20 -3.73 14.49
N GLY A 39 4.93 -4.30 15.44
CA GLY A 39 6.22 -4.98 15.24
C GLY A 39 7.31 -4.18 14.48
N LEU A 40 7.13 -2.88 14.26
CA LEU A 40 8.11 -1.99 13.65
C LEU A 40 8.94 -1.29 14.73
N GLU A 41 10.12 -0.80 14.36
CA GLU A 41 10.88 0.10 15.23
C GLU A 41 10.12 1.42 15.41
N GLN A 42 10.14 1.99 16.63
CA GLN A 42 9.41 3.22 16.97
C GLN A 42 9.69 4.37 15.99
N LYS A 43 10.94 4.55 15.59
CA LYS A 43 11.31 5.61 14.63
C LYS A 43 10.64 5.40 13.26
N THR A 44 10.53 4.15 12.82
CA THR A 44 9.85 3.79 11.58
C THR A 44 8.35 4.04 11.71
N GLU A 45 7.74 3.70 12.85
CA GLU A 45 6.33 4.02 13.11
C GLU A 45 6.06 5.53 13.08
N GLU A 46 6.88 6.32 13.79
CA GLU A 46 6.76 7.78 13.82
C GLU A 46 6.88 8.39 12.43
N THR A 47 7.79 7.86 11.61
CA THR A 47 7.98 8.30 10.22
C THR A 47 6.77 7.95 9.37
N LEU A 48 6.30 6.71 9.42
CA LEU A 48 5.13 6.26 8.65
C LEU A 48 3.84 6.97 9.07
N ALA A 49 3.64 7.20 10.37
CA ALA A 49 2.50 7.93 10.91
C ALA A 49 2.39 9.37 10.38
N GLY A 50 3.52 9.98 10.01
CA GLY A 50 3.56 11.28 9.34
C GLY A 50 3.08 11.25 7.88
N ILE A 51 3.08 10.06 7.26
CA ILE A 51 2.73 9.85 5.85
C ILE A 51 1.30 9.32 5.75
N PHE A 52 0.97 8.21 6.39
CA PHE A 52 -0.35 7.59 6.32
C PHE A 52 -0.74 6.94 7.66
N SER A 53 -2.00 6.47 7.74
CA SER A 53 -2.45 5.54 8.78
C SER A 53 -2.94 4.23 8.15
N PHE A 54 -2.93 3.14 8.91
CA PHE A 54 -3.50 1.88 8.47
C PHE A 54 -5.01 1.87 8.75
N ASP A 55 -5.78 1.53 7.72
CA ASP A 55 -7.21 1.32 7.87
C ASP A 55 -7.51 0.09 8.72
N TYR A 56 -8.55 0.16 9.56
CA TYR A 56 -8.97 -0.98 10.37
C TYR A 56 -9.67 -2.00 9.46
N MET A 57 -9.04 -3.15 9.26
CA MET A 57 -9.56 -4.25 8.44
C MET A 57 -9.75 -5.48 9.34
N GLY A 58 -10.88 -6.18 9.24
CA GLY A 58 -11.31 -7.18 10.23
C GLY A 58 -10.51 -8.49 10.25
N SER A 59 -9.37 -8.55 9.57
CA SER A 59 -8.60 -9.77 9.34
C SER A 59 -7.45 -9.90 10.34
N ALA A 60 -7.40 -11.00 11.08
CA ALA A 60 -6.31 -11.29 12.03
C ALA A 60 -4.93 -11.40 11.35
N GLU A 61 -4.88 -11.70 10.05
CA GLU A 61 -3.66 -11.79 9.27
C GLU A 61 -2.84 -10.48 9.27
N PHE A 62 -3.49 -9.33 9.43
CA PHE A 62 -2.81 -8.02 9.52
C PHE A 62 -2.05 -7.85 10.85
N GLU A 63 -2.32 -8.69 11.85
CA GLU A 63 -1.72 -8.63 13.18
C GLU A 63 -0.53 -9.59 13.36
N ASP A 64 -0.28 -10.50 12.40
CA ASP A 64 0.76 -11.55 12.48
C ASP A 64 2.09 -11.20 11.78
N GLY A 65 2.55 -9.96 11.94
CA GLY A 65 3.87 -9.57 11.44
C GLY A 65 3.98 -9.40 9.90
N ILE A 66 2.88 -9.56 9.16
CA ILE A 66 2.91 -9.60 7.69
C ILE A 66 3.23 -8.24 7.09
N ILE A 67 2.76 -7.14 7.70
CA ILE A 67 3.01 -5.77 7.24
C ILE A 67 4.52 -5.49 7.30
N GLN A 68 5.16 -5.86 8.40
CA GLN A 68 6.58 -5.70 8.67
C GLN A 68 7.42 -6.51 7.69
N ARG A 69 7.04 -7.79 7.46
CA ARG A 69 7.69 -8.63 6.45
C ARG A 69 7.56 -8.03 5.06
N THR A 70 6.38 -7.51 4.72
CA THR A 70 6.13 -6.88 3.41
C THR A 70 6.97 -5.62 3.24
N LEU A 71 6.96 -4.70 4.21
CA LEU A 71 7.77 -3.47 4.17
C LEU A 71 9.27 -3.79 4.11
N LYS A 72 9.72 -4.83 4.80
CA LYS A 72 11.10 -5.32 4.70
C LYS A 72 11.41 -5.81 3.29
N SER A 73 10.55 -6.64 2.69
CA SER A 73 10.75 -7.09 1.30
C SER A 73 10.77 -5.93 0.31
N ILE A 74 9.97 -4.88 0.55
CA ILE A 74 10.03 -3.65 -0.22
C ILE A 74 11.40 -2.99 -0.09
N SER A 75 11.83 -2.76 1.15
CA SER A 75 13.16 -2.21 1.44
C SER A 75 14.27 -3.00 0.74
N GLU A 76 14.25 -4.33 0.79
CA GLU A 76 15.30 -5.19 0.23
C GLU A 76 15.50 -4.97 -1.28
N TYR A 77 14.41 -4.86 -2.07
CA TYR A 77 14.55 -4.60 -3.51
C TYR A 77 14.89 -3.14 -3.81
N PHE A 78 14.58 -2.19 -2.91
CA PHE A 78 15.06 -0.81 -3.01
C PHE A 78 16.57 -0.73 -2.75
N SER A 79 17.08 -1.36 -1.68
CA SER A 79 18.52 -1.43 -1.38
C SER A 79 19.31 -2.05 -2.53
N ALA A 80 18.74 -3.06 -3.18
CA ALA A 80 19.34 -3.73 -4.33
C ALA A 80 19.26 -2.92 -5.65
N ASN A 81 18.64 -1.73 -5.64
CA ASN A 81 18.31 -0.96 -6.83
C ASN A 81 17.52 -1.80 -7.89
N ASP A 82 16.68 -2.71 -7.40
CA ASP A 82 15.82 -3.61 -8.19
C ASP A 82 14.33 -3.24 -8.05
N PHE A 83 14.06 -1.93 -7.96
CA PHE A 83 12.71 -1.40 -7.85
C PHE A 83 12.23 -0.74 -9.15
N ALA A 84 10.91 -0.77 -9.36
CA ALA A 84 10.21 0.05 -10.33
C ALA A 84 9.22 0.96 -9.60
N ALA A 85 9.15 2.20 -10.04
CA ALA A 85 8.24 3.20 -9.51
C ALA A 85 7.70 4.04 -10.68
N GLY A 86 6.41 4.37 -10.65
CA GLY A 86 5.84 5.17 -11.74
C GLY A 86 4.33 5.36 -11.64
N THR A 87 3.74 5.70 -12.78
CA THR A 87 2.30 5.94 -12.92
C THR A 87 1.64 4.84 -13.73
N CYS A 88 0.44 4.44 -13.30
CA CYS A 88 -0.49 3.59 -14.02
C CYS A 88 -1.72 4.42 -14.39
N LEU A 89 -1.99 4.56 -15.69
CA LEU A 89 -3.23 5.17 -16.16
C LEU A 89 -4.37 4.18 -15.98
N LEU A 90 -5.43 4.63 -15.33
CA LEU A 90 -6.65 3.88 -15.09
C LEU A 90 -7.74 4.32 -16.09
N PRO A 91 -8.82 3.55 -16.23
CA PRO A 91 -10.01 4.03 -16.92
C PRO A 91 -10.50 5.37 -16.33
N ASP A 92 -11.20 6.16 -17.14
CA ASP A 92 -11.69 7.51 -16.80
C ASP A 92 -10.57 8.54 -16.52
N GLU A 93 -9.40 8.37 -17.17
CA GLU A 93 -8.25 9.29 -17.10
C GLU A 93 -7.66 9.50 -15.70
N LYS A 94 -7.90 8.56 -14.77
CA LYS A 94 -7.33 8.60 -13.43
C LYS A 94 -5.92 8.04 -13.41
N GLU A 95 -5.15 8.47 -12.43
CA GLU A 95 -3.77 8.02 -12.23
C GLU A 95 -3.62 7.30 -10.89
N ALA A 96 -2.99 6.12 -10.91
CA ALA A 96 -2.43 5.51 -9.71
C ALA A 96 -0.90 5.55 -9.77
N TYR A 97 -0.27 5.79 -8.63
CA TYR A 97 1.19 5.79 -8.50
C TYR A 97 1.63 4.52 -7.78
N TYR A 98 2.66 3.82 -8.25
CA TYR A 98 3.06 2.52 -7.69
C TYR A 98 4.55 2.44 -7.35
N LEU A 99 4.87 1.51 -6.43
CA LEU A 99 6.21 1.08 -6.02
C LEU A 99 6.22 -0.45 -5.98
N CYS A 100 7.13 -1.10 -6.70
CA CYS A 100 7.26 -2.57 -6.73
C CYS A 100 8.68 -3.02 -7.08
N SER A 101 8.96 -4.32 -7.07
CA SER A 101 10.17 -4.86 -7.71
C SER A 101 10.11 -4.69 -9.23
N LYS A 102 11.27 -4.53 -9.90
CA LYS A 102 11.32 -4.41 -11.38
C LYS A 102 10.71 -5.62 -12.07
N GLU A 103 10.94 -6.82 -11.53
CA GLU A 103 10.39 -8.06 -12.08
C GLU A 103 8.85 -8.04 -12.20
N TYR A 104 8.17 -7.38 -11.26
CA TYR A 104 6.71 -7.43 -11.15
C TYR A 104 5.98 -6.24 -11.76
N GLU A 105 6.67 -5.23 -12.30
CA GLU A 105 6.08 -3.97 -12.76
C GLU A 105 4.86 -4.17 -13.69
N LYS A 106 4.99 -5.04 -14.70
CA LYS A 106 3.90 -5.33 -15.64
C LYS A 106 2.70 -5.99 -14.95
N GLY A 107 2.94 -6.88 -14.00
CA GLY A 107 1.91 -7.57 -13.23
C GLY A 107 1.19 -6.61 -12.29
N VAL A 108 1.94 -5.73 -11.60
CA VAL A 108 1.42 -4.71 -10.71
C VAL A 108 0.48 -3.75 -11.44
N LYS A 109 0.92 -3.20 -12.59
CA LYS A 109 0.06 -2.33 -13.42
C LYS A 109 -1.27 -3.00 -13.78
N LYS A 110 -1.20 -4.25 -14.24
CA LYS A 110 -2.39 -5.04 -14.58
C LYS A 110 -3.27 -5.30 -13.34
N THR A 111 -2.69 -5.62 -12.20
CA THR A 111 -3.44 -5.82 -10.95
C THR A 111 -4.18 -4.54 -10.54
N ILE A 112 -3.52 -3.39 -10.56
CA ILE A 112 -4.14 -2.09 -10.22
C ILE A 112 -5.31 -1.78 -11.16
N GLU A 113 -5.13 -1.99 -12.48
CA GLU A 113 -6.18 -1.79 -13.47
C GLU A 113 -7.41 -2.69 -13.23
N ILE A 114 -7.19 -3.97 -12.90
CA ILE A 114 -8.28 -4.92 -12.61
C ILE A 114 -8.95 -4.57 -11.28
N LEU A 115 -8.20 -4.20 -10.24
CA LEU A 115 -8.78 -3.76 -8.96
C LEU A 115 -9.70 -2.55 -9.16
N TYR A 116 -9.27 -1.58 -9.98
CA TYR A 116 -10.10 -0.43 -10.31
C TYR A 116 -11.34 -0.81 -11.16
N SER A 117 -11.18 -1.69 -12.14
CA SER A 117 -12.24 -1.96 -13.13
C SER A 117 -13.26 -3.00 -12.66
N ASN A 118 -12.78 -4.04 -11.96
CA ASN A 118 -13.57 -5.19 -11.55
C ASN A 118 -12.90 -5.90 -10.35
N GLU A 119 -12.87 -5.24 -9.19
CA GLU A 119 -12.31 -5.80 -7.94
C GLU A 119 -12.88 -7.19 -7.60
N ARG A 120 -14.16 -7.43 -7.91
CA ARG A 120 -14.86 -8.72 -7.66
C ARG A 120 -14.26 -9.91 -8.43
N SER A 121 -13.39 -9.67 -9.40
CA SER A 121 -12.63 -10.74 -10.05
C SER A 121 -11.52 -11.32 -9.15
N PHE A 122 -11.16 -10.62 -8.08
CA PHE A 122 -10.26 -11.13 -7.04
C PHE A 122 -11.05 -11.78 -5.91
N TYR A 123 -10.45 -12.79 -5.29
CA TYR A 123 -10.94 -13.37 -4.05
C TYR A 123 -10.25 -12.69 -2.87
N LEU A 124 -10.41 -11.38 -2.70
CA LEU A 124 -9.72 -10.65 -1.62
C LEU A 124 -10.26 -11.09 -0.25
N LYS A 125 -9.38 -11.12 0.75
CA LYS A 125 -9.76 -11.38 2.14
C LYS A 125 -10.72 -10.32 2.67
N GLU A 126 -10.43 -9.08 2.32
CA GLU A 126 -11.21 -7.89 2.62
C GLU A 126 -11.25 -7.04 1.33
N PRO A 127 -12.37 -6.40 0.99
CA PRO A 127 -12.46 -5.56 -0.19
C PRO A 127 -11.39 -4.46 -0.19
N ALA A 128 -10.79 -4.11 -1.32
CA ALA A 128 -9.81 -3.02 -1.38
C ALA A 128 -10.49 -1.66 -1.64
N TRP A 129 -11.71 -1.67 -2.16
CA TRP A 129 -12.51 -0.48 -2.52
C TRP A 129 -11.74 0.50 -3.40
N VAL A 130 -10.96 -0.02 -4.36
CA VAL A 130 -10.07 0.82 -5.17
C VAL A 130 -10.90 1.84 -5.97
N ARG A 131 -11.90 1.40 -6.72
CA ARG A 131 -12.71 2.28 -7.56
C ARG A 131 -13.46 3.32 -6.74
N GLU A 132 -14.09 2.88 -5.66
CA GLU A 132 -14.90 3.68 -4.75
C GLU A 132 -14.04 4.76 -4.07
N SER A 133 -12.81 4.42 -3.67
CA SER A 133 -11.83 5.37 -3.10
C SER A 133 -11.42 6.45 -4.11
N PHE A 134 -11.27 6.09 -5.39
CA PHE A 134 -10.97 7.03 -6.48
C PHE A 134 -12.19 7.86 -6.92
N ASN A 135 -13.41 7.45 -6.57
CA ASN A 135 -14.64 8.19 -6.82
C ASN A 135 -15.04 9.07 -5.62
N SER A 136 -14.24 9.10 -4.56
CA SER A 136 -14.50 9.83 -3.33
C SER A 136 -15.86 9.48 -2.71
N GLU A 137 -16.23 8.19 -2.73
CA GLU A 137 -17.42 7.73 -2.02
C GLU A 137 -17.23 7.94 -0.51
N LYS A 138 -18.29 8.36 0.18
CA LYS A 138 -18.25 8.86 1.57
C LYS A 138 -17.48 7.99 2.56
N TYR A 139 -17.48 6.67 2.38
CA TYR A 139 -16.81 5.73 3.28
C TYR A 139 -15.34 5.47 2.96
N HIS A 140 -14.87 5.91 1.78
CA HIS A 140 -13.55 5.60 1.22
C HIS A 140 -12.76 6.86 0.83
N GLU A 141 -13.28 8.05 1.17
CA GLU A 141 -12.64 9.33 0.88
C GLU A 141 -11.21 9.42 1.45
N LYS A 142 -11.02 8.86 2.66
CA LYS A 142 -9.75 8.92 3.40
C LYS A 142 -8.68 7.96 2.89
N THR A 143 -9.03 6.97 2.07
CA THR A 143 -8.06 5.97 1.59
C THR A 143 -7.14 6.61 0.57
N VAL A 144 -5.86 6.76 0.89
CA VAL A 144 -4.84 7.39 0.03
C VAL A 144 -3.97 6.39 -0.73
N GLY A 145 -3.96 5.13 -0.29
CA GLY A 145 -3.17 4.08 -0.93
C GLY A 145 -3.48 2.69 -0.41
N TRP A 146 -2.69 1.73 -0.89
CA TRP A 146 -2.84 0.31 -0.65
C TRP A 146 -1.47 -0.36 -0.59
N LEU A 147 -1.32 -1.27 0.36
CA LEU A 147 -0.16 -2.15 0.51
C LEU A 147 -0.60 -3.59 0.23
N GLU A 148 -0.10 -4.17 -0.85
CA GLU A 148 -0.39 -5.57 -1.20
C GLU A 148 0.66 -6.48 -0.55
N LEU A 149 0.18 -7.36 0.33
CA LEU A 149 1.01 -8.08 1.29
C LEU A 149 1.54 -9.41 0.76
N ASN A 150 0.93 -9.99 -0.28
CA ASN A 150 1.40 -11.26 -0.83
C ASN A 150 2.58 -11.10 -1.79
N ASN A 151 2.72 -9.93 -2.42
CA ASN A 151 3.66 -9.67 -3.50
C ASN A 151 4.46 -8.38 -3.31
N ALA A 152 4.34 -7.73 -2.15
CA ALA A 152 5.19 -6.64 -1.70
C ALA A 152 5.26 -5.46 -2.69
N PHE A 153 4.09 -4.93 -3.03
CA PHE A 153 4.00 -3.67 -3.76
C PHE A 153 3.03 -2.70 -3.07
N MET A 154 3.21 -1.42 -3.37
CA MET A 154 2.32 -0.36 -2.92
C MET A 154 1.78 0.41 -4.11
N PHE A 155 0.57 0.94 -3.98
CA PHE A 155 0.06 1.93 -4.91
C PHE A 155 -0.80 2.98 -4.21
N PHE A 156 -0.93 4.15 -4.81
CA PHE A 156 -1.48 5.35 -4.19
C PHE A 156 -2.36 6.09 -5.18
N LYS A 157 -3.47 6.65 -4.68
CA LYS A 157 -4.26 7.66 -5.42
C LYS A 157 -3.70 9.07 -5.23
N ASP A 158 -3.02 9.30 -4.11
CA ASP A 158 -2.43 10.59 -3.76
C ASP A 158 -0.94 10.65 -4.17
N ARG A 159 -0.61 11.60 -5.04
CA ARG A 159 0.75 11.80 -5.56
C ARG A 159 1.74 12.28 -4.49
N LYS A 160 1.30 13.08 -3.53
CA LYS A 160 2.15 13.60 -2.45
C LYS A 160 2.56 12.46 -1.53
N ILE A 161 1.60 11.62 -1.13
CA ILE A 161 1.85 10.44 -0.30
C ILE A 161 2.82 9.49 -1.00
N TYR A 162 2.60 9.23 -2.29
CA TYR A 162 3.51 8.44 -3.11
C TYR A 162 4.96 8.97 -3.08
N LYS A 163 5.15 10.29 -3.27
CA LYS A 163 6.49 10.89 -3.24
C LYS A 163 7.17 10.74 -1.89
N GLN A 164 6.43 10.99 -0.80
CA GLN A 164 6.96 10.83 0.55
C GLN A 164 7.39 9.37 0.81
N MET A 165 6.61 8.40 0.34
CA MET A 165 6.98 6.98 0.44
C MET A 165 8.17 6.60 -0.43
N LEU A 166 8.25 7.12 -1.64
CA LEU A 166 9.38 6.90 -2.53
C LEU A 166 10.67 7.47 -1.93
N GLU A 167 10.63 8.70 -1.41
CA GLU A 167 11.74 9.35 -0.70
C GLU A 167 12.16 8.54 0.52
N LEU A 168 11.21 8.08 1.34
CA LEU A 168 11.48 7.21 2.50
C LEU A 168 12.28 5.95 2.11
N PHE A 169 11.86 5.24 1.05
CA PHE A 169 12.56 4.04 0.61
C PHE A 169 13.93 4.31 -0.04
N ILE A 170 14.11 5.47 -0.67
CA ILE A 170 15.39 5.87 -1.26
C ILE A 170 16.40 6.31 -0.19
N GLU A 171 15.95 7.09 0.82
CA GLU A 171 16.85 7.74 1.78
C GLU A 171 17.18 6.88 3.00
N HIS A 172 16.25 6.02 3.44
CA HIS A 172 16.37 5.31 4.72
C HIS A 172 16.58 3.80 4.58
N PHE A 173 16.43 3.26 3.37
CA PHE A 173 16.50 1.83 3.11
C PHE A 173 17.50 1.45 2.00
N VAL A 174 18.39 2.38 1.61
CA VAL A 174 19.55 2.13 0.74
C VAL A 174 20.84 2.28 1.54
#